data_AF-A0A9P0FFV8-F1
#
_entry.id   AF-A0A9P0FFV8-F1
#
_cell.length_a   1.000
_cell.length_b   1.000
_cell.length_c   1.000
_cell.angle_alpha   90.00
_cell.angle_beta   90.00
_cell.angle_gamma   90.00
#
_symmetry.space_group_name_H-M   'P 1'
#
loop_
_entity.id
_entity.type
_entity.pdbx_description
1 polymer ?
#
loop_
_entity_poly.entity_id
_entity_poly.type
_entity_poly.pdbx_seq_one_letter_code
_entity_poly.pdbx_strand_id
1 'polypeptide(L)'
;MFRCQLYFAISLEPHVKSLHLTLAYQFPNSQYTNLKTLVEELDPNVSGGWELRLYSRDSRVNGKQVHKVIQAHNPTEHDELDLILGDYVYVNSEAVGNSPDGWVEGTSWLTGLSGLIPESYTERTTESDAWTVHKKAALNTASPSGDAKSPVKPPKSYPEHSVLNNDEIVIPLLSEDIKDIEVDEKTKEVIYQNLMDMKNKGYSEGDVQQSVDKSRNIYIMRHGERIDFTFGSWIPYCFDDAGKYIRKDLNMPTNLPMRSSGPKGFLRDTPLTNVGMFEATLVGKNLKENNVVIDHVYCSPSFRCVQTCDAVLQGLNIKDQMKIKIEPGLFEWLVWYPHGLPEWMTKEELKAGGYNIDETYLPLINEKELKESREGCEQFYLRSAFVTRGTLAAHLTGNILMVGHAASLDVCSRELVGKPPRNVQEMTKIIQKVPYCSLLNLKSYGDKWEITEPPCMPITHTTNQRFDWKIINH
;
A
#
# COMPACT_ATOMS: atom_id res chain seq x y z
N MET A 1 38.11 18.84 3.50
CA MET A 1 37.83 17.46 3.06
C MET A 1 36.31 17.28 3.09
N PHE A 2 35.61 17.74 2.05
CA PHE A 2 34.15 17.71 1.94
C PHE A 2 33.71 17.84 0.47
N ARG A 3 32.57 17.20 0.18
CA ARG A 3 31.63 17.37 -0.95
C ARG A 3 32.11 16.96 -2.34
N CYS A 4 31.56 15.83 -2.81
CA CYS A 4 31.21 15.67 -4.22
C CYS A 4 29.69 15.93 -4.34
N GLN A 5 29.34 17.01 -5.05
CA GLN A 5 27.98 17.45 -5.32
C GLN A 5 27.85 17.41 -6.84
N LEU A 6 27.22 16.37 -7.39
CA LEU A 6 26.93 16.29 -8.83
C LEU A 6 25.66 17.10 -9.10
N TYR A 7 25.84 18.34 -9.57
CA TYR A 7 24.78 19.12 -10.19
C TYR A 7 24.66 18.69 -11.66
N PHE A 8 23.55 18.07 -12.05
CA PHE A 8 23.10 18.16 -13.44
C PHE A 8 22.54 19.57 -13.64
N ALA A 9 23.24 20.39 -14.43
CA ALA A 9 22.76 21.71 -14.82
C ALA A 9 21.55 21.54 -15.76
N ILE A 10 20.36 21.85 -15.26
CA ILE A 10 19.16 21.99 -16.09
C ILE A 10 19.30 23.32 -16.84
N SER A 11 19.49 23.26 -18.16
CA SER A 11 19.38 24.44 -19.02
C SER A 11 17.90 24.69 -19.33
N LEU A 12 17.38 25.85 -18.93
CA LEU A 12 16.01 26.28 -19.15
C LEU A 12 16.06 27.48 -20.10
N GLU A 13 15.69 27.26 -21.37
CA GLU A 13 15.54 28.35 -22.32
C GLU A 13 14.14 28.97 -22.17
N PRO A 14 14.03 30.30 -22.06
CA PRO A 14 12.74 30.97 -21.91
C PRO A 14 11.88 30.75 -23.16
N HIS A 15 10.66 30.24 -22.96
CA HIS A 15 9.70 30.05 -24.04
C HIS A 15 9.18 31.43 -24.51
N VAL A 16 9.68 31.90 -25.64
CA VAL A 16 9.37 33.23 -26.23
C VAL A 16 8.14 33.22 -27.14
N LYS A 17 7.42 32.09 -27.25
CA LYS A 17 6.15 32.04 -28.00
C LYS A 17 4.99 32.45 -27.11
N SER A 18 4.06 33.22 -27.66
CA SER A 18 2.78 33.52 -27.02
C SER A 18 2.08 32.22 -26.65
N LEU A 19 1.69 32.08 -25.38
CA LEU A 19 0.89 30.96 -24.92
C LEU A 19 -0.57 31.21 -25.32
N HIS A 20 -1.16 30.26 -26.04
CA HIS A 20 -2.58 30.30 -26.38
C HIS A 20 -3.37 29.54 -25.31
N LEU A 21 -4.35 30.21 -24.70
CA LEU A 21 -5.29 29.59 -23.76
C LEU A 21 -6.57 29.20 -24.51
N THR A 22 -6.93 27.92 -24.46
CA THR A 22 -8.20 27.42 -25.00
C THR A 22 -9.20 27.31 -23.85
N LEU A 23 -10.26 28.12 -23.89
CA LEU A 23 -11.25 28.18 -22.81
C LEU A 23 -12.36 27.11 -22.91
N ALA A 24 -12.58 26.57 -24.11
CA ALA A 24 -13.49 25.46 -24.35
C ALA A 24 -13.01 24.65 -25.57
N TYR A 25 -13.09 23.32 -25.48
CA TYR A 25 -12.66 22.39 -26.54
C TYR A 25 -13.70 21.26 -26.70
N GLN A 26 -13.95 20.82 -27.93
CA GLN A 26 -14.89 19.72 -28.27
C GLN A 26 -16.29 19.82 -27.62
N PHE A 27 -16.98 20.94 -27.79
CA PHE A 27 -18.36 21.12 -27.33
C PHE A 27 -19.39 21.02 -28.48
N PRO A 28 -20.66 20.67 -28.21
CA PRO A 28 -21.71 20.70 -29.23
C PRO A 28 -21.88 22.10 -29.81
N ASN A 29 -22.01 22.23 -31.14
CA ASN A 29 -22.17 23.54 -31.81
C ASN A 29 -23.34 24.38 -31.27
N SER A 30 -24.36 23.74 -30.71
CA SER A 30 -25.49 24.40 -30.05
C SER A 30 -25.09 25.23 -28.81
N GLN A 31 -23.96 24.91 -28.17
CA GLN A 31 -23.46 25.61 -26.99
C GLN A 31 -22.54 26.79 -27.33
N TYR A 32 -22.18 26.98 -28.61
CA TYR A 32 -21.20 27.99 -29.02
C TYR A 32 -21.58 29.40 -28.54
N THR A 33 -22.83 29.81 -28.76
CA THR A 33 -23.29 31.16 -28.38
C THR A 33 -23.22 31.38 -26.87
N ASN A 34 -23.63 30.39 -26.07
CA ASN A 34 -23.59 30.47 -24.61
C ASN A 34 -22.15 30.57 -24.09
N LEU A 35 -21.25 29.72 -24.60
CA LEU A 35 -19.84 29.73 -24.23
C LEU A 35 -19.16 31.05 -24.65
N LYS A 36 -19.51 31.59 -25.83
CA LYS A 36 -19.01 32.88 -26.29
C LYS A 36 -19.40 34.01 -25.34
N THR A 37 -20.67 34.06 -24.91
CA THR A 37 -21.14 35.08 -23.96
C THR A 37 -20.41 34.97 -22.61
N LEU A 38 -20.23 33.75 -22.08
CA LEU A 38 -19.47 33.55 -20.84
C LEU A 38 -18.02 34.01 -20.96
N VAL A 39 -17.38 33.81 -22.11
CA VAL A 39 -16.00 34.27 -22.35
C VAL A 39 -15.94 35.80 -22.46
N GLU A 40 -16.93 36.44 -23.09
CA GLU A 40 -17.02 37.91 -23.19
C GLU A 40 -17.21 38.59 -21.82
N GLU A 41 -17.75 37.86 -20.83
CA GLU A 41 -17.94 38.34 -19.45
C GLU A 41 -16.71 38.17 -18.56
N LEU A 42 -15.65 37.48 -19.02
CA LEU A 42 -14.42 37.30 -18.24
C LEU A 42 -13.61 38.59 -18.19
N ASP A 43 -13.36 39.12 -17.00
CA ASP A 43 -12.40 40.20 -16.80
C ASP A 43 -10.97 39.64 -16.64
N PRO A 44 -10.07 39.87 -17.62
CA PRO A 44 -8.71 39.32 -17.59
C PRO A 44 -7.82 39.99 -16.54
N ASN A 45 -8.26 41.08 -15.90
CA ASN A 45 -7.48 41.80 -14.90
C ASN A 45 -7.74 41.34 -13.46
N VAL A 46 -8.71 40.44 -13.24
CA VAL A 46 -8.98 39.88 -11.92
C VAL A 46 -7.84 38.94 -11.51
N SER A 47 -7.28 39.14 -10.31
CA SER A 47 -6.22 38.26 -9.80
C SER A 47 -6.77 36.87 -9.53
N GLY A 48 -6.42 35.91 -10.39
CA GLY A 48 -6.70 34.49 -10.18
C GLY A 48 -5.67 33.80 -9.29
N GLY A 49 -6.10 32.78 -8.55
CA GLY A 49 -5.20 31.81 -7.95
C GLY A 49 -4.69 30.86 -9.05
N TRP A 50 -3.54 31.18 -9.64
CA TRP A 50 -2.97 30.36 -10.69
C TRP A 50 -2.27 29.13 -10.10
N GLU A 51 -2.62 27.95 -10.61
CA GLU A 51 -2.00 26.67 -10.25
C GLU A 51 -1.42 26.02 -11.51
N LEU A 52 -0.14 25.68 -11.47
CA LEU A 52 0.52 24.88 -12.48
C LEU A 52 0.37 23.40 -12.11
N ARG A 53 -0.25 22.63 -13.00
CA ARG A 53 -0.45 21.19 -12.85
C ARG A 53 0.36 20.46 -13.93
N LEU A 54 1.26 19.57 -13.53
CA LEU A 54 2.00 18.71 -14.46
C LEU A 54 1.20 17.44 -14.68
N TYR A 55 0.78 17.11 -15.91
CA TYR A 55 0.03 15.87 -16.20
C TYR A 55 0.88 14.88 -17.04
N SER A 56 0.68 13.58 -16.89
CA SER A 56 0.94 12.56 -17.91
C SER A 56 -0.37 11.99 -18.42
N ARG A 57 -0.35 11.53 -19.66
CA ARG A 57 -1.48 10.91 -20.33
C ARG A 57 -1.05 9.51 -20.76
N ASP A 58 -1.96 8.57 -20.66
CA ASP A 58 -1.77 7.22 -21.19
C ASP A 58 -1.75 7.24 -22.73
N SER A 59 -0.76 6.60 -23.34
CA SER A 59 -0.67 6.48 -24.79
C SER A 59 -1.78 5.60 -25.40
N ARG A 60 -2.38 4.69 -24.62
CA ARG A 60 -3.44 3.76 -25.05
C ARG A 60 -4.73 4.47 -25.45
N VAL A 61 -4.94 5.72 -25.02
CA VAL A 61 -6.08 6.55 -25.42
C VAL A 61 -5.98 7.03 -26.88
N ASN A 62 -4.83 6.90 -27.54
CA ASN A 62 -4.65 7.44 -28.89
C ASN A 62 -5.62 6.76 -29.89
N GLY A 63 -6.55 7.54 -30.44
CA GLY A 63 -7.61 7.04 -31.34
C GLY A 63 -8.82 6.42 -30.64
N LYS A 64 -8.91 6.48 -29.30
CA LYS A 64 -10.04 5.96 -28.51
C LYS A 64 -10.73 7.09 -27.73
N GLN A 65 -12.00 6.90 -27.36
CA GLN A 65 -12.75 7.78 -26.46
C GLN A 65 -12.57 7.32 -25.01
N VAL A 66 -12.59 8.26 -24.08
CA VAL A 66 -12.60 7.96 -22.64
C VAL A 66 -14.05 7.90 -22.16
N HIS A 67 -14.41 6.80 -21.55
CA HIS A 67 -15.69 6.63 -20.90
C HIS A 67 -15.46 6.40 -19.40
N LYS A 68 -16.32 6.97 -18.56
CA LYS A 68 -16.40 6.71 -17.13
C LYS A 68 -17.39 5.59 -16.88
N VAL A 69 -17.03 4.63 -16.04
CA VAL A 69 -17.90 3.53 -15.61
C VAL A 69 -18.93 4.08 -14.62
N ILE A 70 -20.21 3.99 -14.98
CA ILE A 70 -21.35 4.43 -14.15
C ILE A 70 -22.08 3.26 -13.49
N GLN A 71 -21.76 2.02 -13.89
CA GLN A 71 -22.26 0.80 -13.27
C GLN A 71 -21.18 -0.28 -13.27
N ALA A 72 -20.99 -0.96 -12.13
CA ALA A 72 -20.03 -2.05 -12.04
C ALA A 72 -20.51 -3.30 -12.78
N HIS A 73 -19.58 -4.07 -13.35
CA HIS A 73 -19.83 -5.31 -14.07
C HIS A 73 -18.78 -6.33 -13.71
N ASN A 74 -19.19 -7.50 -13.20
CA ASN A 74 -18.28 -8.62 -12.97
C ASN A 74 -18.34 -9.54 -14.21
N PRO A 75 -17.20 -9.90 -14.82
CA PRO A 75 -17.16 -10.78 -15.99
C PRO A 75 -17.85 -12.11 -15.69
N THR A 76 -18.85 -12.45 -16.48
CA THR A 76 -19.48 -13.78 -16.45
C THR A 76 -18.79 -14.71 -17.45
N GLU A 77 -18.47 -14.17 -18.63
CA GLU A 77 -17.68 -14.83 -19.66
C GLU A 77 -16.22 -14.36 -19.65
N HIS A 78 -15.36 -15.18 -20.24
CA HIS A 78 -13.90 -15.02 -20.21
C HIS A 78 -13.35 -13.88 -21.09
N ASP A 79 -14.16 -13.38 -22.01
CA ASP A 79 -13.88 -12.25 -22.90
C ASP A 79 -14.48 -10.93 -22.40
N GLU A 80 -15.24 -10.95 -21.31
CA GLU A 80 -15.79 -9.77 -20.66
C GLU A 80 -14.75 -9.07 -19.78
N LEU A 81 -14.77 -7.75 -19.78
CA LEU A 81 -13.88 -6.93 -18.97
C LEU A 81 -14.58 -6.48 -17.68
N ASP A 82 -13.86 -6.61 -16.57
CA ASP A 82 -14.33 -6.18 -15.25
C ASP A 82 -14.44 -4.65 -15.21
N LEU A 83 -15.61 -4.16 -14.80
CA LEU A 83 -15.90 -2.73 -14.71
C LEU A 83 -16.01 -2.31 -13.25
N ILE A 84 -15.12 -1.42 -12.83
CA ILE A 84 -15.12 -0.82 -11.50
C ILE A 84 -15.89 0.50 -11.56
N LEU A 85 -16.90 0.66 -10.71
CA LEU A 85 -17.71 1.88 -10.66
C LEU A 85 -16.84 3.12 -10.42
N GLY A 86 -17.00 4.14 -11.26
CA GLY A 86 -16.29 5.41 -11.18
C GLY A 86 -14.96 5.46 -11.93
N ASP A 87 -14.47 4.31 -12.39
CA ASP A 87 -13.20 4.16 -13.10
C ASP A 87 -13.34 4.54 -14.59
N TYR A 88 -12.25 4.49 -15.36
CA TYR A 88 -12.28 4.84 -16.78
C TYR A 88 -12.00 3.65 -17.70
N VAL A 89 -12.55 3.70 -18.91
CA VAL A 89 -12.27 2.74 -19.97
C VAL A 89 -12.07 3.47 -21.30
N TYR A 90 -11.16 2.96 -22.12
CA TYR A 90 -10.89 3.46 -23.45
C TYR A 90 -11.66 2.62 -24.47
N VAL A 91 -12.62 3.26 -25.14
CA VAL A 91 -13.52 2.60 -26.08
C VAL A 91 -13.26 3.14 -27.48
N ASN A 92 -13.27 2.27 -28.48
CA ASN A 92 -13.15 2.71 -29.86
C ASN A 92 -14.45 3.42 -30.30
N SER A 93 -14.33 4.67 -30.74
CA SER A 93 -15.44 5.49 -31.26
C SER A 93 -16.29 4.78 -32.30
N GLU A 94 -15.66 3.99 -33.18
CA GLU A 94 -16.32 3.29 -34.28
C GLU A 94 -17.03 2.02 -33.82
N ALA A 95 -16.61 1.43 -32.70
CA ALA A 95 -17.25 0.24 -32.13
C ALA A 95 -18.55 0.59 -31.40
N VAL A 96 -18.59 1.75 -30.74
CA VAL A 96 -19.77 2.25 -30.01
C VAL A 96 -20.97 2.44 -30.93
N GLY A 97 -20.77 3.04 -32.11
CA GLY A 97 -21.86 3.30 -33.05
C GLY A 97 -22.34 2.07 -33.84
N ASN A 98 -21.60 0.96 -33.82
CA ASN A 98 -21.83 -0.21 -34.67
C ASN A 98 -22.13 -1.50 -33.90
N SER A 99 -22.18 -1.47 -32.56
CA SER A 99 -22.50 -2.65 -31.76
C SER A 99 -24.00 -2.98 -31.82
N PRO A 100 -24.40 -4.19 -32.29
CA PRO A 100 -25.81 -4.57 -32.42
C PRO A 100 -26.45 -4.99 -31.09
N ASP A 101 -25.66 -5.40 -30.09
CA ASP A 101 -26.11 -5.93 -28.80
C ASP A 101 -25.72 -5.04 -27.60
N GLY A 102 -25.06 -3.91 -27.85
CA GLY A 102 -24.65 -2.95 -26.83
C GLY A 102 -23.36 -3.36 -26.10
N TRP A 103 -22.68 -4.41 -26.53
CA TRP A 103 -21.35 -4.78 -26.04
C TRP A 103 -20.26 -4.25 -26.96
N VAL A 104 -19.26 -3.61 -26.38
CA VAL A 104 -18.18 -2.95 -27.11
C VAL A 104 -16.84 -3.36 -26.53
N GLU A 105 -15.81 -3.38 -27.36
CA GLU A 105 -14.45 -3.61 -26.88
C GLU A 105 -13.94 -2.37 -26.14
N GLY A 106 -13.66 -2.55 -24.85
CA GLY A 106 -13.07 -1.54 -23.98
C GLY A 106 -11.69 -1.96 -23.50
N THR A 107 -10.82 -0.98 -23.25
CA THR A 107 -9.56 -1.18 -22.52
C THR A 107 -9.67 -0.48 -21.17
N SER A 108 -9.53 -1.23 -20.07
CA SER A 108 -9.49 -0.66 -18.72
C SER A 108 -8.36 0.35 -18.60
N TRP A 109 -8.69 1.56 -18.16
CA TRP A 109 -7.70 2.59 -17.86
C TRP A 109 -6.75 2.14 -16.75
N LEU A 110 -7.32 1.55 -15.68
CA LEU A 110 -6.60 1.10 -14.49
C LEU A 110 -5.68 -0.07 -14.82
N THR A 111 -6.23 -1.17 -15.33
CA THR A 111 -5.49 -2.43 -15.49
C THR A 111 -4.82 -2.58 -16.85
N GLY A 112 -5.27 -1.82 -17.86
CA GLY A 112 -4.81 -1.99 -19.25
C GLY A 112 -5.38 -3.20 -19.98
N LEU A 113 -6.18 -4.04 -19.32
CA LEU A 113 -6.80 -5.20 -19.93
C LEU A 113 -7.88 -4.75 -20.92
N SER A 114 -8.01 -5.50 -22.01
CA SER A 114 -9.08 -5.27 -22.99
C SER A 114 -10.05 -6.44 -22.98
N GLY A 115 -11.33 -6.14 -23.17
CA GLY A 115 -12.41 -7.12 -23.25
C GLY A 115 -13.74 -6.44 -23.56
N LEU A 116 -14.80 -7.24 -23.65
CA LEU A 116 -16.14 -6.77 -23.93
C LEU A 116 -16.75 -6.12 -22.69
N ILE A 117 -17.34 -4.94 -22.89
CA ILE A 117 -18.05 -4.20 -21.84
C ILE A 117 -19.44 -3.83 -22.34
N PRO A 118 -20.46 -3.80 -21.46
CA PRO A 118 -21.74 -3.20 -21.81
C PRO A 118 -21.55 -1.68 -21.93
N GLU A 119 -21.78 -1.11 -23.12
CA GLU A 119 -21.65 0.33 -23.35
C GLU A 119 -22.54 1.12 -22.38
N SER A 120 -23.75 0.61 -22.12
CA SER A 120 -24.73 1.19 -21.20
C SER A 120 -24.25 1.36 -19.75
N TYR A 121 -23.17 0.69 -19.36
CA TYR A 121 -22.58 0.79 -18.03
C TYR A 121 -21.53 1.90 -17.95
N THR A 122 -21.36 2.65 -19.04
CA THR A 122 -20.36 3.70 -19.18
C THR A 122 -20.96 4.97 -19.76
N GLU A 123 -20.32 6.10 -19.49
CA GLU A 123 -20.70 7.41 -20.03
C GLU A 123 -19.44 8.11 -20.58
N ARG A 124 -19.53 8.69 -21.78
CA ARG A 124 -18.40 9.40 -22.38
C ARG A 124 -18.01 10.62 -21.52
N THR A 125 -16.70 10.77 -21.28
CA THR A 125 -16.13 11.86 -20.47
C THR A 125 -14.94 12.53 -21.19
N THR A 126 -14.37 13.57 -20.61
CA THR A 126 -13.21 14.26 -21.22
C THR A 126 -11.93 13.42 -21.09
N GLU A 127 -11.02 13.52 -22.07
CA GLU A 127 -9.74 12.80 -21.99
C GLU A 127 -8.94 13.16 -20.74
N SER A 128 -9.02 14.43 -20.31
CA SER A 128 -8.31 14.95 -19.15
C SER A 128 -8.75 14.34 -17.81
N ASP A 129 -9.95 13.76 -17.74
CA ASP A 129 -10.43 13.10 -16.52
C ASP A 129 -9.65 11.81 -16.24
N ALA A 130 -9.09 11.20 -17.28
CA ALA A 130 -8.22 10.03 -17.19
C ALA A 130 -6.72 10.40 -17.08
N TRP A 131 -6.36 11.68 -16.95
CA TRP A 131 -4.97 12.14 -16.92
C TRP A 131 -4.36 12.28 -15.53
N THR A 132 -3.05 12.20 -15.55
CA THR A 132 -2.19 11.94 -14.41
C THR A 132 -1.39 13.19 -14.02
N VAL A 133 -2.01 14.11 -13.27
CA VAL A 133 -1.39 15.12 -12.38
C VAL A 133 -0.26 14.65 -11.41
N HIS A 134 0.99 14.96 -11.75
CA HIS A 134 2.22 14.60 -11.01
C HIS A 134 2.49 15.55 -9.87
N LYS A 135 2.16 16.80 -10.11
CA LYS A 135 2.56 17.91 -9.26
C LYS A 135 1.61 19.05 -9.47
N LYS A 136 1.27 19.69 -8.36
CA LYS A 136 0.56 20.96 -8.32
C LYS A 136 1.51 22.00 -7.72
N ALA A 137 1.62 23.17 -8.34
CA ALA A 137 2.42 24.28 -7.86
C ALA A 137 1.62 25.57 -7.98
N ALA A 138 1.30 26.20 -6.86
CA ALA A 138 0.68 27.52 -6.87
C ALA A 138 1.70 28.55 -7.37
N LEU A 139 1.30 29.37 -8.34
CA LEU A 139 2.13 30.45 -8.87
C LEU A 139 1.98 31.72 -8.03
N ASN A 140 0.83 31.91 -7.36
CA ASN A 140 0.52 33.12 -6.60
C ASN A 140 -0.17 32.75 -5.26
N THR A 141 0.28 33.30 -4.13
CA THR A 141 -0.49 33.31 -2.87
C THR A 141 -1.25 34.63 -2.76
N ALA A 142 -2.51 34.66 -3.18
CA ALA A 142 -3.36 35.83 -2.92
C ALA A 142 -3.87 35.78 -1.47
N SER A 143 -3.47 36.75 -0.65
CA SER A 143 -4.07 36.97 0.68
C SER A 143 -5.49 37.50 0.51
N PRO A 144 -6.51 36.95 1.19
CA PRO A 144 -7.88 37.42 1.04
C PRO A 144 -8.08 38.72 1.83
N SER A 145 -8.20 39.85 1.13
CA SER A 145 -8.70 41.10 1.70
C SER A 145 -10.21 41.22 1.50
N GLY A 146 -10.95 41.15 2.61
CA GLY A 146 -12.16 41.92 2.96
C GLY A 146 -13.34 42.06 1.98
N ASP A 147 -14.49 41.55 2.44
CA ASP A 147 -15.87 41.99 2.17
C ASP A 147 -16.45 41.91 0.75
N ALA A 148 -17.10 40.78 0.44
CA ALA A 148 -18.27 40.75 -0.43
C ALA A 148 -19.26 39.66 -0.01
N LYS A 149 -20.54 40.05 0.09
CA LYS A 149 -21.69 39.23 0.53
C LYS A 149 -21.85 37.97 -0.33
N SER A 150 -22.11 36.84 0.33
CA SER A 150 -22.42 35.55 -0.28
C SER A 150 -23.60 35.60 -1.24
N PRO A 151 -23.51 34.96 -2.41
CA PRO A 151 -24.68 34.33 -3.01
C PRO A 151 -24.45 32.86 -3.37
N VAL A 152 -25.47 32.07 -3.04
CA VAL A 152 -25.93 30.82 -3.68
C VAL A 152 -24.96 29.62 -3.72
N LYS A 153 -25.39 28.52 -3.08
CA LYS A 153 -24.73 27.21 -3.01
C LYS A 153 -24.38 26.67 -4.41
N PRO A 154 -23.15 26.16 -4.63
CA PRO A 154 -22.82 25.42 -5.84
C PRO A 154 -23.46 24.01 -5.82
N PRO A 155 -23.74 23.41 -6.99
CA PRO A 155 -24.13 22.01 -7.08
C PRO A 155 -22.99 21.12 -6.58
N LYS A 156 -23.34 19.97 -6.00
CA LYS A 156 -22.40 18.96 -5.46
C LYS A 156 -21.23 18.72 -6.42
N SER A 157 -20.04 19.20 -6.05
CA SER A 157 -18.79 18.99 -6.76
C SER A 157 -18.29 17.56 -6.50
N TYR A 158 -18.16 16.78 -7.57
CA TYR A 158 -17.41 15.53 -7.57
C TYR A 158 -15.91 15.85 -7.38
N PRO A 159 -15.17 15.08 -6.56
CA PRO A 159 -13.76 15.35 -6.32
C PRO A 159 -12.91 15.09 -7.59
N GLU A 160 -12.03 16.07 -7.90
CA GLU A 160 -11.04 16.04 -8.98
C GLU A 160 -10.06 14.87 -8.83
N HIS A 161 -10.04 13.94 -9.81
CA HIS A 161 -9.00 12.92 -9.90
C HIS A 161 -7.77 13.47 -10.62
N SER A 162 -6.74 13.70 -9.81
CA SER A 162 -5.38 14.01 -10.17
C SER A 162 -4.66 12.66 -10.23
N VAL A 163 -4.64 12.00 -11.39
CA VAL A 163 -3.86 10.74 -11.53
C VAL A 163 -2.39 11.14 -11.28
N LEU A 164 -1.48 10.42 -10.64
CA LEU A 164 -0.60 11.13 -9.67
C LEU A 164 -0.74 10.51 -8.33
N ASN A 165 -1.05 9.21 -8.32
CA ASN A 165 -0.81 8.39 -7.18
C ASN A 165 -0.27 7.07 -7.67
N ASN A 166 0.68 6.57 -6.88
CA ASN A 166 1.41 5.32 -7.01
C ASN A 166 0.51 4.10 -6.81
N ASP A 167 -0.65 4.04 -7.45
CA ASP A 167 -1.66 3.02 -7.15
C ASP A 167 -1.48 1.79 -8.05
N GLU A 168 -0.33 1.13 -7.96
CA GLU A 168 -0.19 -0.29 -8.33
C GLU A 168 0.97 -0.95 -7.56
N ILE A 169 1.02 -0.68 -6.25
CA ILE A 169 1.09 -1.80 -5.32
C ILE A 169 -0.35 -1.99 -4.90
N VAL A 170 -1.03 -3.01 -5.42
CA VAL A 170 -2.37 -3.39 -4.96
C VAL A 170 -2.24 -3.82 -3.50
N ILE A 171 -2.17 -2.87 -2.57
CA ILE A 171 -2.75 -3.06 -1.25
C ILE A 171 -4.25 -3.19 -1.55
N PRO A 172 -4.99 -4.14 -0.95
CA PRO A 172 -6.42 -4.20 -1.16
C PRO A 172 -6.98 -2.79 -1.00
N LEU A 173 -7.69 -2.30 -2.01
CA LEU A 173 -8.51 -1.10 -1.84
C LEU A 173 -9.38 -1.42 -0.63
N LEU A 174 -9.01 -0.88 0.53
CA LEU A 174 -9.98 -0.63 1.57
C LEU A 174 -11.03 0.21 0.86
N SER A 175 -12.19 -0.38 0.59
CA SER A 175 -13.30 0.37 0.01
C SER A 175 -13.47 1.66 0.83
N GLU A 176 -13.84 2.76 0.18
CA GLU A 176 -14.26 3.96 0.92
C GLU A 176 -15.46 3.68 1.86
N ASP A 177 -16.04 2.47 1.76
CA ASP A 177 -17.05 1.87 2.63
C ASP A 177 -16.51 0.99 3.78
N ILE A 178 -15.19 0.93 4.05
CA ILE A 178 -14.70 0.32 5.29
C ILE A 178 -15.12 1.20 6.47
N LYS A 179 -16.33 0.93 6.94
CA LYS A 179 -16.89 1.50 8.15
C LYS A 179 -16.12 0.93 9.32
N ASP A 180 -15.51 1.83 10.08
CA ASP A 180 -14.94 1.46 11.36
C ASP A 180 -16.02 0.77 12.21
N ILE A 181 -15.64 -0.28 12.91
CA ILE A 181 -16.57 -1.00 13.76
C ILE A 181 -16.50 -0.35 15.13
N GLU A 182 -17.61 0.21 15.61
CA GLU A 182 -17.71 0.63 17.00
C GLU A 182 -17.62 -0.61 17.91
N VAL A 183 -16.49 -0.71 18.60
CA VAL A 183 -16.26 -1.72 19.63
C VAL A 183 -16.81 -1.21 20.96
N ASP A 184 -17.34 -2.10 21.80
CA ASP A 184 -17.91 -1.75 23.09
C ASP A 184 -16.86 -1.13 24.04
N GLU A 185 -17.28 -0.20 24.90
CA GLU A 185 -16.40 0.54 25.82
C GLU A 185 -15.63 -0.36 26.78
N LYS A 186 -16.20 -1.50 27.19
CA LYS A 186 -15.54 -2.43 28.11
C LYS A 186 -14.31 -3.07 27.47
N THR A 187 -14.39 -3.45 26.19
CA THR A 187 -13.24 -3.96 25.44
C THR A 187 -12.16 -2.89 25.26
N LYS A 188 -12.54 -1.62 25.05
CA LYS A 188 -11.59 -0.50 25.02
C LYS A 188 -10.86 -0.36 26.36
N GLU A 189 -11.61 -0.30 27.46
CA GLU A 189 -11.05 -0.18 28.82
C GLU A 189 -10.07 -1.31 29.15
N VAL A 190 -10.36 -2.56 28.77
CA VAL A 190 -9.46 -3.69 29.05
C VAL A 190 -8.11 -3.54 28.35
N ILE A 191 -8.09 -3.22 27.05
CA ILE A 191 -6.83 -3.07 26.30
C ILE A 191 -6.05 -1.86 26.81
N TYR A 192 -6.75 -0.74 27.06
CA TYR A 192 -6.13 0.45 27.66
C TYR A 192 -5.55 0.14 29.04
N GLN A 193 -6.28 -0.57 29.89
CA GLN A 193 -5.81 -0.96 31.21
C GLN A 193 -4.59 -1.88 31.10
N ASN A 194 -4.58 -2.85 30.19
CA ASN A 194 -3.42 -3.70 29.95
C ASN A 194 -2.20 -2.88 29.50
N LEU A 195 -2.38 -1.91 28.58
CA LEU A 195 -1.32 -1.02 28.13
C LEU A 195 -0.79 -0.15 29.30
N MET A 196 -1.68 0.40 30.12
CA MET A 196 -1.32 1.21 31.28
C MET A 196 -0.65 0.36 32.36
N ASP A 197 -1.13 -0.84 32.60
CA ASP A 197 -0.52 -1.79 33.54
C ASP A 197 0.88 -2.18 33.09
N MET A 198 1.11 -2.37 31.78
CA MET A 198 2.48 -2.59 31.26
C MET A 198 3.37 -1.36 31.44
N LYS A 199 2.82 -0.16 31.19
CA LYS A 199 3.54 1.10 31.43
C LYS A 199 3.88 1.28 32.92
N ASN A 200 2.97 0.89 33.81
CA ASN A 200 3.12 0.98 35.26
C ASN A 200 4.03 -0.11 35.84
N LYS A 201 4.00 -1.33 35.27
CA LYS A 201 4.87 -2.46 35.63
C LYS A 201 6.28 -2.36 35.02
N GLY A 202 6.51 -1.41 34.14
CA GLY A 202 7.77 -1.20 33.44
C GLY A 202 8.02 0.27 33.13
N TYR A 203 8.10 1.10 34.16
CA TYR A 203 9.01 2.24 34.41
C TYR A 203 8.76 2.71 35.87
N SER A 204 9.03 1.84 36.84
CA SER A 204 9.10 2.28 38.24
C SER A 204 10.42 3.01 38.46
N GLU A 205 10.36 4.29 38.84
CA GLU A 205 11.48 5.19 39.18
C GLU A 205 12.34 4.74 40.40
N GLY A 206 12.37 3.45 40.73
CA GLY A 206 13.11 2.91 41.87
C GLY A 206 14.30 2.07 41.43
N ASP A 207 15.51 2.57 41.69
CA ASP A 207 16.81 1.89 41.67
C ASP A 207 17.32 1.34 40.32
N VAL A 208 17.67 2.26 39.39
CA VAL A 208 18.55 1.92 38.26
C VAL A 208 19.99 2.24 38.62
N GLN A 209 20.76 1.18 38.90
CA GLN A 209 22.21 1.21 38.82
C GLN A 209 22.60 1.60 37.39
N GLN A 210 23.31 2.73 37.23
CA GLN A 210 23.74 3.28 35.93
C GLN A 210 24.37 2.21 35.02
N SER A 211 23.58 1.64 34.10
CA SER A 211 24.10 0.87 32.99
C SER A 211 24.36 1.81 31.83
N VAL A 212 25.58 1.76 31.31
CA VAL A 212 26.08 2.59 30.20
C VAL A 212 25.04 2.69 29.06
N ASP A 213 24.65 3.93 28.78
CA ASP A 213 23.67 4.40 27.80
C ASP A 213 23.96 3.86 26.39
N LYS A 214 23.44 2.67 26.08
CA LYS A 214 23.38 2.17 24.70
C LYS A 214 21.96 2.39 24.18
N SER A 215 21.82 3.39 23.33
CA SER A 215 20.61 3.61 22.53
C SER A 215 20.19 2.33 21.83
N ARG A 216 18.91 1.97 21.95
CA ARG A 216 18.31 0.77 21.35
C ARG A 216 17.53 1.15 20.11
N ASN A 217 17.40 0.22 19.18
CA ASN A 217 16.63 0.40 17.97
C ASN A 217 15.50 -0.63 17.86
N ILE A 218 14.36 -0.20 17.35
CA ILE A 218 13.30 -1.07 16.84
C ILE A 218 13.19 -0.83 15.35
N TYR A 219 13.36 -1.90 14.59
CA TYR A 219 13.19 -1.93 13.15
C TYR A 219 11.83 -2.55 12.83
N ILE A 220 10.96 -1.81 12.13
CA ILE A 220 9.65 -2.31 11.73
C ILE A 220 9.63 -2.40 10.21
N MET A 221 9.36 -3.59 9.67
CA MET A 221 9.50 -3.88 8.25
C MET A 221 8.21 -4.44 7.63
N ARG A 222 7.83 -3.95 6.45
CA ARG A 222 6.79 -4.55 5.62
C ARG A 222 7.35 -5.80 4.91
N HIS A 223 6.53 -6.84 4.75
CA HIS A 223 6.87 -7.98 3.89
C HIS A 223 7.22 -7.59 2.43
N GLY A 224 7.88 -8.50 1.71
CA GLY A 224 8.24 -8.35 0.29
C GLY A 224 7.06 -8.54 -0.69
N GLU A 225 7.37 -8.48 -1.99
CA GLU A 225 6.41 -8.72 -3.08
C GLU A 225 5.69 -10.08 -2.96
N ARG A 226 4.37 -10.08 -3.14
CA ARG A 226 3.48 -11.24 -2.95
C ARG A 226 3.06 -11.86 -4.28
N ILE A 227 2.93 -13.18 -4.34
CA ILE A 227 2.50 -13.88 -5.57
C ILE A 227 1.11 -13.47 -6.02
N ASP A 228 0.16 -13.30 -5.10
CA ASP A 228 -1.25 -13.04 -5.45
C ASP A 228 -1.45 -11.66 -6.12
N PHE A 229 -0.68 -10.66 -5.71
CA PHE A 229 -0.71 -9.34 -6.36
C PHE A 229 0.07 -9.31 -7.68
N THR A 230 1.10 -10.13 -7.85
CA THR A 230 1.86 -10.20 -9.10
C THR A 230 1.15 -11.04 -10.17
N PHE A 231 0.43 -12.09 -9.77
CA PHE A 231 -0.10 -13.12 -10.70
C PHE A 231 -1.62 -13.34 -10.62
N GLY A 232 -2.33 -12.63 -9.75
CA GLY A 232 -3.77 -12.80 -9.57
C GLY A 232 -4.15 -14.22 -9.12
N SER A 233 -5.08 -14.86 -9.84
CA SER A 233 -5.54 -16.23 -9.55
C SER A 233 -4.51 -17.28 -9.96
N TRP A 234 -3.44 -17.40 -9.18
CA TRP A 234 -2.29 -18.25 -9.49
C TRP A 234 -2.46 -19.72 -9.09
N ILE A 235 -3.32 -20.02 -8.11
CA ILE A 235 -3.49 -21.39 -7.57
C ILE A 235 -3.92 -22.38 -8.67
N PRO A 236 -4.99 -22.14 -9.45
CA PRO A 236 -5.42 -23.10 -10.48
C PRO A 236 -4.39 -23.29 -11.60
N TYR A 237 -3.50 -22.31 -11.80
CA TYR A 237 -2.47 -22.36 -12.83
C TYR A 237 -1.20 -23.08 -12.38
N CYS A 238 -0.93 -23.10 -11.07
CA CYS A 238 0.32 -23.58 -10.49
C CYS A 238 0.18 -24.87 -9.70
N PHE A 239 -1.00 -25.46 -9.61
CA PHE A 239 -1.22 -26.74 -8.96
C PHE A 239 -1.95 -27.69 -9.92
N ASP A 240 -1.47 -28.93 -10.01
CA ASP A 240 -2.16 -29.98 -10.76
C ASP A 240 -3.32 -30.61 -9.96
N ASP A 241 -4.06 -31.53 -10.59
CA ASP A 241 -5.21 -32.21 -9.97
C ASP A 241 -4.82 -33.04 -8.73
N ALA A 242 -3.54 -33.39 -8.58
CA ALA A 242 -3.00 -34.07 -7.40
C ALA A 242 -2.57 -33.08 -6.29
N GLY A 243 -2.73 -31.78 -6.51
CA GLY A 243 -2.33 -30.72 -5.59
C GLY A 243 -0.83 -30.49 -5.55
N LYS A 244 -0.08 -30.95 -6.55
CA LYS A 244 1.37 -30.73 -6.64
C LYS A 244 1.66 -29.38 -7.28
N TYR A 245 2.53 -28.62 -6.64
CA TYR A 245 2.98 -27.33 -7.14
C TYR A 245 3.86 -27.47 -8.38
N ILE A 246 3.58 -26.66 -9.41
CA ILE A 246 4.33 -26.55 -10.66
C ILE A 246 4.62 -25.07 -10.90
N ARG A 247 5.89 -24.69 -10.84
CA ARG A 247 6.33 -23.33 -11.16
C ARG A 247 6.05 -23.00 -12.64
N LYS A 248 5.36 -21.89 -12.90
CA LYS A 248 5.01 -21.43 -14.26
C LYS A 248 5.64 -20.10 -14.68
N ASP A 249 6.25 -19.39 -13.74
CA ASP A 249 6.97 -18.14 -13.97
C ASP A 249 8.28 -18.12 -13.16
N LEU A 250 9.32 -17.46 -13.64
CA LEU A 250 10.60 -17.37 -12.93
C LEU A 250 10.53 -16.49 -11.69
N ASN A 251 9.56 -15.58 -11.58
CA ASN A 251 9.32 -14.83 -10.37
C ASN A 251 8.47 -15.62 -9.34
N MET A 252 8.00 -16.82 -9.67
CA MET A 252 7.42 -17.75 -8.69
C MET A 252 8.49 -18.61 -8.01
N PRO A 253 8.30 -19.01 -6.74
CA PRO A 253 9.24 -19.83 -6.01
C PRO A 253 9.44 -21.18 -6.70
N THR A 254 10.61 -21.78 -6.50
CA THR A 254 10.91 -23.11 -7.07
C THR A 254 10.04 -24.19 -6.44
N ASN A 255 9.75 -24.06 -5.14
CA ASN A 255 8.95 -25.00 -4.36
C ASN A 255 8.09 -24.23 -3.36
N LEU A 256 7.01 -24.85 -2.88
CA LEU A 256 6.23 -24.36 -1.74
C LEU A 256 6.25 -25.40 -0.62
N PRO A 257 6.22 -24.96 0.65
CA PRO A 257 6.13 -25.91 1.75
C PRO A 257 4.79 -26.64 1.71
N MET A 258 4.76 -27.87 2.21
CA MET A 258 3.51 -28.59 2.36
C MET A 258 2.67 -27.94 3.46
N ARG A 259 1.35 -27.88 3.23
CA ARG A 259 0.36 -27.44 4.20
C ARG A 259 -0.71 -28.51 4.34
N SER A 260 -1.17 -28.72 5.56
CA SER A 260 -2.30 -29.59 5.89
C SER A 260 -3.57 -29.20 5.12
N SER A 261 -3.79 -27.91 4.89
CA SER A 261 -4.89 -27.37 4.08
C SER A 261 -4.68 -27.41 2.56
N GLY A 262 -3.55 -27.96 2.11
CA GLY A 262 -3.21 -28.09 0.69
C GLY A 262 -3.08 -26.74 -0.03
N PRO A 263 -3.27 -26.73 -1.38
CA PRO A 263 -3.10 -25.51 -2.18
C PRO A 263 -4.02 -24.35 -1.76
N LYS A 264 -5.23 -24.65 -1.27
CA LYS A 264 -6.21 -23.65 -0.85
C LYS A 264 -5.74 -22.82 0.36
N GLY A 265 -4.86 -23.36 1.20
CA GLY A 265 -4.25 -22.61 2.30
C GLY A 265 -3.49 -21.38 1.83
N PHE A 266 -2.90 -21.42 0.63
CA PHE A 266 -2.17 -20.29 0.07
C PHE A 266 -3.05 -19.18 -0.51
N LEU A 267 -4.35 -19.42 -0.72
CA LEU A 267 -5.26 -18.40 -1.28
C LEU A 267 -5.40 -17.19 -0.36
N ARG A 268 -5.43 -17.43 0.96
CA ARG A 268 -5.60 -16.39 1.99
C ARG A 268 -4.33 -16.09 2.76
N ASP A 269 -3.27 -16.86 2.51
CA ASP A 269 -1.97 -16.76 3.16
C ASP A 269 -0.86 -17.01 2.14
N THR A 270 -0.82 -16.11 1.16
CA THR A 270 0.03 -16.16 -0.02
C THR A 270 1.53 -16.11 0.32
N PRO A 271 2.39 -16.80 -0.44
CA PRO A 271 3.84 -16.66 -0.35
C PRO A 271 4.37 -15.39 -1.04
N LEU A 272 5.65 -15.11 -0.82
CA LEU A 272 6.43 -14.17 -1.61
C LEU A 272 6.77 -14.70 -3.01
N THR A 273 7.03 -13.78 -3.92
CA THR A 273 7.71 -14.03 -5.19
C THR A 273 9.23 -14.16 -4.99
N ASN A 274 9.96 -14.55 -6.04
CA ASN A 274 11.44 -14.56 -6.00
C ASN A 274 12.01 -13.14 -5.92
N VAL A 275 11.36 -12.14 -6.52
CA VAL A 275 11.70 -10.72 -6.36
C VAL A 275 11.48 -10.29 -4.91
N GLY A 276 10.34 -10.63 -4.30
CA GLY A 276 10.07 -10.32 -2.89
C GLY A 276 11.10 -10.93 -1.93
N MET A 277 11.51 -12.18 -2.19
CA MET A 277 12.62 -12.83 -1.47
C MET A 277 13.95 -12.09 -1.68
N PHE A 278 14.24 -11.66 -2.91
CA PHE A 278 15.45 -10.93 -3.26
C PHE A 278 15.50 -9.55 -2.60
N GLU A 279 14.43 -8.77 -2.65
CA GLU A 279 14.29 -7.47 -1.97
C GLU A 279 14.61 -7.60 -0.47
N ALA A 280 13.95 -8.55 0.21
CA ALA A 280 14.14 -8.77 1.63
C ALA A 280 15.59 -9.18 1.96
N THR A 281 16.20 -10.03 1.12
CA THR A 281 17.61 -10.42 1.25
C THR A 281 18.56 -9.23 1.05
N LEU A 282 18.26 -8.33 0.10
CA LEU A 282 19.05 -7.12 -0.12
C LEU A 282 19.01 -6.19 1.08
N VAL A 283 17.84 -5.98 1.69
CA VAL A 283 17.73 -5.21 2.95
C VAL A 283 18.63 -5.83 4.02
N GLY A 284 18.53 -7.15 4.24
CA GLY A 284 19.38 -7.85 5.21
C GLY A 284 20.89 -7.69 4.94
N LYS A 285 21.31 -7.77 3.66
CA LYS A 285 22.71 -7.54 3.26
C LYS A 285 23.16 -6.12 3.56
N ASN A 286 22.35 -5.11 3.24
CA ASN A 286 22.73 -3.72 3.49
C ASN A 286 22.76 -3.37 4.98
N LEU A 287 21.84 -3.93 5.77
CA LEU A 287 21.91 -3.85 7.23
C LEU A 287 23.22 -4.46 7.76
N LYS A 288 23.66 -5.59 7.21
CA LYS A 288 24.95 -6.22 7.55
C LYS A 288 26.14 -5.33 7.19
N GLU A 289 26.14 -4.78 5.97
CA GLU A 289 27.18 -3.84 5.49
C GLU A 289 27.30 -2.62 6.40
N ASN A 290 26.16 -2.15 6.94
CA ASN A 290 26.09 -1.03 7.88
C ASN A 290 26.31 -1.45 9.34
N ASN A 291 26.76 -2.68 9.59
CA ASN A 291 27.05 -3.23 10.92
C ASN A 291 25.86 -3.17 11.90
N VAL A 292 24.63 -3.30 11.38
CA VAL A 292 23.43 -3.36 12.21
C VAL A 292 23.38 -4.71 12.93
N VAL A 293 23.20 -4.65 14.24
CA VAL A 293 22.99 -5.83 15.09
C VAL A 293 21.50 -5.99 15.34
N ILE A 294 20.97 -7.20 15.13
CA ILE A 294 19.60 -7.58 15.49
C ILE A 294 19.69 -8.67 16.57
N ASP A 295 19.17 -8.37 17.75
CA ASP A 295 19.24 -9.28 18.91
C ASP A 295 17.96 -10.08 19.09
N HIS A 296 16.82 -9.51 18.67
CA HIS A 296 15.50 -10.13 18.81
C HIS A 296 14.66 -9.92 17.56
N VAL A 297 13.88 -10.93 17.20
CA VAL A 297 13.04 -10.93 16.00
C VAL A 297 11.64 -11.39 16.33
N TYR A 298 10.66 -10.61 15.89
CA TYR A 298 9.23 -10.89 15.96
C TYR A 298 8.61 -10.79 14.57
N CYS A 299 7.67 -11.68 14.27
CA CYS A 299 7.08 -11.75 12.94
C CYS A 299 5.59 -12.04 13.01
N SER A 300 4.81 -11.35 12.17
CA SER A 300 3.41 -11.69 11.93
C SER A 300 3.30 -13.14 11.39
N PRO A 301 2.22 -13.88 11.73
CA PRO A 301 2.06 -15.27 11.29
C PRO A 301 1.81 -15.44 9.78
N SER A 302 1.52 -14.36 9.04
CA SER A 302 1.34 -14.44 7.59
C SER A 302 2.59 -15.00 6.91
N PHE A 303 2.42 -15.94 5.99
CA PHE A 303 3.53 -16.67 5.38
C PHE A 303 4.53 -15.74 4.67
N ARG A 304 4.03 -14.75 3.93
CA ARG A 304 4.82 -13.65 3.35
C ARG A 304 5.71 -12.91 4.35
N CYS A 305 5.25 -12.71 5.58
CA CYS A 305 6.03 -12.04 6.63
C CYS A 305 7.14 -12.95 7.14
N VAL A 306 6.84 -14.24 7.38
CA VAL A 306 7.82 -15.23 7.81
C VAL A 306 8.93 -15.40 6.77
N GLN A 307 8.58 -15.48 5.49
CA GLN A 307 9.53 -15.53 4.38
C GLN A 307 10.41 -14.28 4.29
N THR A 308 9.81 -13.09 4.46
CA THR A 308 10.57 -11.83 4.48
C THR A 308 11.57 -11.83 5.64
N CYS A 309 11.10 -12.21 6.83
CA CYS A 309 11.91 -12.25 8.03
C CYS A 309 13.11 -13.20 7.87
N ASP A 310 12.86 -14.40 7.39
CA ASP A 310 13.89 -15.39 7.11
C ASP A 310 14.92 -14.89 6.08
N ALA A 311 14.47 -14.25 4.99
CA ALA A 311 15.32 -13.67 3.96
C ALA A 311 16.21 -12.52 4.47
N VAL A 312 15.67 -11.65 5.33
CA VAL A 312 16.44 -10.58 5.99
C VAL A 312 17.52 -11.19 6.89
N LEU A 313 17.19 -12.21 7.67
CA LEU A 313 18.15 -12.91 8.54
C LEU A 313 19.20 -13.67 7.74
N GLN A 314 18.85 -14.19 6.56
CA GLN A 314 19.80 -14.76 5.61
C GLN A 314 20.75 -13.68 5.08
N GLY A 315 20.25 -12.51 4.69
CA GLY A 315 21.08 -11.38 4.26
C GLY A 315 22.03 -10.88 5.37
N LEU A 316 21.56 -10.86 6.61
CA LEU A 316 22.34 -10.55 7.81
C LEU A 316 23.34 -11.66 8.19
N ASN A 317 23.21 -12.85 7.60
CA ASN A 317 24.00 -14.05 7.91
C ASN A 317 23.85 -14.53 9.36
N ILE A 318 22.63 -14.45 9.89
CA ILE A 318 22.26 -14.89 11.24
C ILE A 318 21.03 -15.82 11.25
N LYS A 319 20.51 -16.22 10.08
CA LYS A 319 19.33 -17.09 9.93
C LYS A 319 19.35 -18.33 10.84
N ASP A 320 20.46 -19.06 10.87
CA ASP A 320 20.56 -20.31 11.65
C ASP A 320 20.73 -20.06 13.16
N GLN A 321 21.13 -18.85 13.54
CA GLN A 321 21.36 -18.46 14.94
C GLN A 321 20.12 -17.81 15.57
N MET A 322 19.31 -17.12 14.75
CA MET A 322 18.19 -16.32 15.21
C MET A 322 16.87 -17.05 14.98
N LYS A 323 16.20 -17.40 16.09
CA LYS A 323 14.86 -18.01 16.03
C LYS A 323 13.78 -16.94 15.90
N ILE A 324 12.88 -17.12 14.93
CA ILE A 324 11.77 -16.21 14.63
C ILE A 324 10.62 -16.45 15.63
N LYS A 325 10.23 -15.39 16.35
CA LYS A 325 9.07 -15.41 17.26
C LYS A 325 7.81 -15.04 16.50
N ILE A 326 6.91 -16.01 16.32
CA ILE A 326 5.63 -15.79 15.63
C ILE A 326 4.65 -15.11 16.60
N GLU A 327 4.31 -13.86 16.32
CA GLU A 327 3.44 -13.00 17.13
C GLU A 327 2.16 -12.66 16.34
N PRO A 328 1.04 -13.35 16.58
CA PRO A 328 -0.26 -13.05 15.98
C PRO A 328 -0.69 -11.60 16.17
N GLY A 329 -0.33 -10.96 17.29
CA GLY A 329 -0.58 -9.55 17.55
C GLY A 329 0.04 -8.59 16.53
N LEU A 330 0.96 -9.04 15.65
CA LEU A 330 1.48 -8.27 14.51
C LEU A 330 0.69 -8.45 13.20
N PHE A 331 -0.38 -9.24 13.20
CA PHE A 331 -1.25 -9.39 12.04
C PHE A 331 -2.00 -8.09 11.70
N GLU A 332 -2.45 -8.02 10.45
CA GLU A 332 -3.16 -6.88 9.85
C GLU A 332 -4.45 -6.51 10.59
N TRP A 333 -5.06 -5.40 10.18
CA TRP A 333 -6.34 -4.97 10.70
C TRP A 333 -7.41 -6.01 10.39
N LEU A 334 -8.10 -6.52 11.42
CA LEU A 334 -9.05 -7.63 11.26
C LEU A 334 -10.27 -7.26 10.39
N VAL A 335 -10.56 -5.96 10.23
CA VAL A 335 -11.64 -5.46 9.36
C VAL A 335 -11.40 -5.82 7.88
N TRP A 336 -10.16 -6.05 7.47
CA TRP A 336 -9.85 -6.53 6.10
C TRP A 336 -10.20 -8.00 5.87
N TYR A 337 -10.67 -8.70 6.90
CA TYR A 337 -10.93 -10.13 6.90
C TYR A 337 -12.37 -10.46 7.35
N PRO A 338 -13.40 -9.91 6.66
CA PRO A 338 -14.80 -10.09 7.07
C PRO A 338 -15.28 -11.55 7.02
N HIS A 339 -14.58 -12.41 6.25
CA HIS A 339 -14.86 -13.84 6.12
C HIS A 339 -13.93 -14.71 6.97
N GLY A 340 -13.46 -14.19 8.11
CA GLY A 340 -12.56 -14.87 9.05
C GLY A 340 -11.08 -14.71 8.70
N LEU A 341 -10.18 -15.09 9.61
CA LEU A 341 -8.74 -14.94 9.39
C LEU A 341 -8.17 -16.06 8.51
N PRO A 342 -7.00 -15.87 7.89
CA PRO A 342 -6.29 -16.95 7.22
C PRO A 342 -5.96 -18.10 8.17
N GLU A 343 -5.91 -19.31 7.63
CA GLU A 343 -5.35 -20.46 8.33
C GLU A 343 -3.83 -20.41 8.19
N TRP A 344 -3.13 -19.83 9.17
CA TRP A 344 -1.67 -19.73 9.14
C TRP A 344 -1.01 -21.11 9.27
N MET A 345 0.20 -21.22 8.72
CA MET A 345 1.01 -22.42 8.91
C MET A 345 1.37 -22.59 10.39
N THR A 346 1.27 -23.83 10.86
CA THR A 346 1.74 -24.23 12.19
C THR A 346 3.26 -24.07 12.33
N LYS A 347 3.76 -24.02 13.57
CA LYS A 347 5.21 -23.95 13.81
C LYS A 347 5.93 -25.16 13.20
N GLU A 348 5.28 -26.33 13.22
CA GLU A 348 5.77 -27.59 12.66
C GLU A 348 5.86 -27.52 11.13
N GLU A 349 4.81 -27.02 10.46
CA GLU A 349 4.81 -26.85 9.01
C GLU A 349 5.86 -25.81 8.56
N LEU A 350 6.02 -24.71 9.30
CA LEU A 350 7.05 -23.71 9.03
C LEU A 350 8.46 -24.31 9.18
N LYS A 351 8.71 -25.08 10.24
CA LYS A 351 10.01 -25.76 10.42
C LYS A 351 10.27 -26.79 9.31
N ALA A 352 9.26 -27.56 8.92
CA ALA A 352 9.37 -28.48 7.79
C ALA A 352 9.65 -27.74 6.47
N GLY A 353 9.17 -26.49 6.35
CA GLY A 353 9.50 -25.56 5.26
C GLY A 353 10.90 -24.93 5.34
N GLY A 354 11.68 -25.20 6.39
CA GLY A 354 13.05 -24.70 6.55
C GLY A 354 13.18 -23.34 7.26
N TYR A 355 12.13 -22.88 7.97
CA TYR A 355 12.16 -21.66 8.76
C TYR A 355 12.61 -21.94 10.20
N ASN A 356 13.52 -21.11 10.74
CA ASN A 356 14.07 -21.26 12.10
C ASN A 356 13.11 -20.67 13.15
N ILE A 357 12.05 -21.39 13.51
CA ILE A 357 10.99 -20.89 14.40
C ILE A 357 11.32 -21.09 15.89
N ASP A 358 10.98 -20.12 16.74
CA ASP A 358 11.01 -20.26 18.19
C ASP A 358 9.75 -20.97 18.72
N GLU A 359 9.90 -22.27 19.01
CA GLU A 359 8.82 -23.08 19.58
C GLU A 359 8.50 -22.72 21.02
N THR A 360 9.50 -22.22 21.77
CA THR A 360 9.36 -21.87 23.19
C THR A 360 8.73 -20.51 23.40
N TYR A 361 8.65 -19.70 22.35
CA TYR A 361 8.00 -18.41 22.41
C TYR A 361 6.48 -18.55 22.62
N LEU A 362 6.01 -17.89 23.67
CA LEU A 362 4.60 -17.66 23.98
C LEU A 362 4.21 -16.26 23.49
N PRO A 363 3.27 -16.14 22.54
CA PRO A 363 2.84 -14.84 22.03
C PRO A 363 2.21 -13.95 23.10
N LEU A 364 2.39 -12.63 22.96
CA LEU A 364 1.71 -11.63 23.78
C LEU A 364 0.20 -11.63 23.51
N ILE A 365 -0.17 -11.88 22.25
CA ILE A 365 -1.55 -12.12 21.83
C ILE A 365 -1.56 -13.42 21.07
N ASN A 366 -2.24 -14.44 21.59
CA ASN A 366 -2.29 -15.72 20.90
C ASN A 366 -3.32 -15.71 19.75
N GLU A 367 -3.19 -16.68 18.85
CA GLU A 367 -4.04 -16.79 17.67
C GLU A 367 -5.53 -16.92 18.00
N LYS A 368 -5.87 -17.62 19.09
CA LYS A 368 -7.26 -17.78 19.52
C LYS A 368 -7.86 -16.44 19.96
N GLU A 369 -7.15 -15.72 20.83
CA GLU A 369 -7.54 -14.38 21.29
C GLU A 369 -7.75 -13.42 20.11
N LEU A 370 -6.82 -13.43 19.14
CA LEU A 370 -6.94 -12.58 17.96
C LEU A 370 -8.14 -12.94 17.09
N LYS A 371 -8.42 -14.24 16.87
CA LYS A 371 -9.58 -14.70 16.09
C LYS A 371 -10.92 -14.37 16.74
N GLU A 372 -10.96 -14.37 18.08
CA GLU A 372 -12.16 -14.05 18.86
C GLU A 372 -12.34 -12.54 19.04
N SER A 373 -11.32 -11.74 18.73
CA SER A 373 -11.33 -10.29 18.85
C SER A 373 -12.16 -9.61 17.76
N ARG A 374 -12.77 -8.48 18.12
CA ARG A 374 -13.30 -7.49 17.18
C ARG A 374 -12.54 -6.20 17.41
N GLU A 375 -12.04 -5.58 16.34
CA GLU A 375 -11.30 -4.34 16.45
C GLU A 375 -11.77 -3.31 15.43
N GLY A 376 -11.99 -2.09 15.90
CA GLY A 376 -11.98 -0.90 15.07
C GLY A 376 -10.56 -0.39 14.86
N CYS A 377 -10.44 0.77 14.21
CA CYS A 377 -9.15 1.38 13.88
C CYS A 377 -8.34 1.69 15.15
N GLU A 378 -8.98 2.31 16.15
CA GLU A 378 -8.32 2.61 17.42
C GLU A 378 -7.82 1.35 18.14
N GLN A 379 -8.64 0.29 18.19
CA GLN A 379 -8.26 -0.98 18.83
C GLN A 379 -7.09 -1.65 18.11
N PHE A 380 -7.00 -1.51 16.78
CA PHE A 380 -5.84 -1.97 16.02
C PHE A 380 -4.56 -1.24 16.42
N TYR A 381 -4.60 0.09 16.61
CA TYR A 381 -3.48 0.85 17.16
C TYR A 381 -3.12 0.39 18.58
N LEU A 382 -4.11 0.19 19.45
CA LEU A 382 -3.88 -0.21 20.84
C LEU A 382 -3.28 -1.62 20.95
N ARG A 383 -3.81 -2.58 20.17
CA ARG A 383 -3.23 -3.92 20.04
C ARG A 383 -1.76 -3.85 19.61
N SER A 384 -1.48 -3.04 18.59
CA SER A 384 -0.13 -2.90 18.03
C SER A 384 0.83 -2.22 19.02
N ALA A 385 0.35 -1.24 19.77
CA ALA A 385 1.09 -0.60 20.85
C ALA A 385 1.39 -1.59 21.99
N PHE A 386 0.39 -2.38 22.41
CA PHE A 386 0.55 -3.43 23.42
C PHE A 386 1.63 -4.44 23.02
N VAL A 387 1.59 -4.92 21.78
CA VAL A 387 2.62 -5.83 21.25
C VAL A 387 3.99 -5.17 21.26
N THR A 388 4.12 -3.95 20.72
CA THR A 388 5.40 -3.23 20.66
C THR A 388 5.98 -3.02 22.06
N ARG A 389 5.18 -2.54 23.01
CA ARG A 389 5.58 -2.37 24.42
C ARG A 389 5.92 -3.70 25.08
N GLY A 390 5.20 -4.77 24.79
CA GLY A 390 5.50 -6.10 25.31
C GLY A 390 6.81 -6.68 24.79
N THR A 391 7.14 -6.48 23.51
CA THR A 391 8.46 -6.90 22.99
C THR A 391 9.62 -6.12 23.63
N LEU A 392 9.41 -4.84 23.93
CA LEU A 392 10.37 -4.01 24.66
C LEU A 392 10.49 -4.44 26.13
N ALA A 393 9.38 -4.76 26.79
CA ALA A 393 9.39 -5.23 28.18
C ALA A 393 10.03 -6.61 28.33
N ALA A 394 9.87 -7.49 27.33
CA ALA A 394 10.52 -8.80 27.29
C ALA A 394 12.05 -8.72 27.16
N HIS A 395 12.58 -7.58 26.66
CA HIS A 395 13.99 -7.41 26.37
C HIS A 395 14.46 -6.03 26.85
N LEU A 396 15.15 -5.94 27.99
CA LEU A 396 15.65 -4.66 28.52
C LEU A 396 16.79 -4.06 27.67
N THR A 397 17.48 -4.87 26.89
CA THR A 397 18.58 -4.46 26.00
C THR A 397 18.42 -5.11 24.62
N GLY A 398 19.27 -4.70 23.67
CA GLY A 398 19.28 -5.25 22.32
C GLY A 398 18.28 -4.57 21.38
N ASN A 399 18.59 -4.68 20.09
CA ASN A 399 17.78 -4.18 19.00
C ASN A 399 16.74 -5.23 18.57
N ILE A 400 15.54 -4.76 18.22
CA ILE A 400 14.41 -5.62 17.87
C ILE A 400 14.07 -5.41 16.40
N LEU A 401 13.90 -6.49 15.63
CA LEU A 401 13.28 -6.47 14.30
C LEU A 401 11.86 -7.02 14.39
N MET A 402 10.90 -6.28 13.88
CA MET A 402 9.48 -6.64 13.78
C MET A 402 9.10 -6.68 12.30
N VAL A 403 8.73 -7.85 11.79
CA VAL A 403 8.32 -8.01 10.39
C VAL A 403 6.83 -8.25 10.31
N GLY A 404 6.13 -7.37 9.59
CA GLY A 404 4.68 -7.40 9.44
C GLY A 404 4.25 -6.80 8.11
N HIS A 405 3.35 -5.83 8.19
CA HIS A 405 2.58 -5.34 7.04
C HIS A 405 2.82 -3.84 6.84
N ALA A 406 2.26 -3.28 5.77
CA ALA A 406 2.37 -1.84 5.49
C ALA A 406 1.87 -0.99 6.68
N ALA A 407 0.75 -1.40 7.29
CA ALA A 407 0.22 -0.77 8.49
C ALA A 407 1.14 -0.82 9.71
N SER A 408 1.90 -1.92 9.88
CA SER A 408 2.74 -2.14 11.06
C SER A 408 3.71 -1.00 11.30
N LEU A 409 4.25 -0.38 10.24
CA LEU A 409 5.16 0.76 10.35
C LEU A 409 4.52 1.94 11.09
N ASP A 410 3.24 2.23 10.90
CA ASP A 410 2.54 3.31 11.62
C ASP A 410 1.96 2.79 12.94
N VAL A 411 1.18 1.70 12.94
CA VAL A 411 0.44 1.28 14.16
C VAL A 411 1.34 0.81 15.31
N CYS A 412 2.50 0.22 15.01
CA CYS A 412 3.45 -0.22 16.04
C CYS A 412 4.38 0.92 16.52
N SER A 413 4.55 1.98 15.73
CA SER A 413 5.49 3.07 16.07
C SER A 413 4.82 4.25 16.80
N ARG A 414 3.54 4.47 16.52
CA ARG A 414 2.86 5.74 16.78
C ARG A 414 2.71 6.09 18.26
N GLU A 415 2.21 5.15 19.06
CA GLU A 415 2.10 5.34 20.52
C GLU A 415 3.49 5.52 21.14
N LEU A 416 4.47 4.75 20.68
CA LEU A 416 5.82 4.76 21.22
C LEU A 416 6.51 6.13 21.06
N VAL A 417 6.24 6.84 19.95
CA VAL A 417 6.70 8.23 19.72
C VAL A 417 5.76 9.30 20.29
N GLY A 418 4.81 8.91 21.15
CA GLY A 418 3.91 9.84 21.86
C GLY A 418 2.84 10.48 20.98
N LYS A 419 2.46 9.85 19.86
CA LYS A 419 1.40 10.35 18.97
C LYS A 419 0.09 9.57 19.18
N PRO A 420 -1.08 10.24 19.10
CA PRO A 420 -2.38 9.57 19.22
C PRO A 420 -2.67 8.69 18.00
N PRO A 421 -3.49 7.62 18.11
CA PRO A 421 -3.97 6.84 16.96
C PRO A 421 -4.50 7.70 15.81
N ARG A 422 -4.37 7.22 14.58
CA ARG A 422 -5.03 7.86 13.43
C ARG A 422 -6.47 7.36 13.29
N ASN A 423 -7.30 8.16 12.64
CA ASN A 423 -8.55 7.66 12.07
C ASN A 423 -8.26 6.79 10.82
N VAL A 424 -9.30 6.08 10.37
CA VAL A 424 -9.23 5.18 9.21
C VAL A 424 -8.69 5.88 7.96
N GLN A 425 -9.19 7.08 7.64
CA GLN A 425 -8.84 7.78 6.41
C GLN A 425 -7.36 8.18 6.38
N GLU A 426 -6.83 8.67 7.50
CA GLU A 426 -5.42 9.01 7.62
C GLU A 426 -4.52 7.76 7.60
N MET A 427 -4.93 6.69 8.29
CA MET A 427 -4.20 5.43 8.30
C MET A 427 -4.07 4.86 6.88
N THR A 428 -5.19 4.76 6.15
CA THR A 428 -5.22 4.26 4.76
C THR A 428 -4.28 5.07 3.85
N LYS A 429 -4.30 6.41 3.94
CA LYS A 429 -3.40 7.29 3.16
C LYS A 429 -1.92 7.07 3.43
N ILE A 430 -1.57 6.67 4.65
CA ILE A 430 -0.18 6.36 5.01
C ILE A 430 0.21 4.99 4.48
N ILE A 431 -0.63 3.97 4.67
CA ILE A 431 -0.38 2.58 4.26
C ILE A 431 -0.10 2.48 2.75
N GLN A 432 -0.86 3.21 1.93
CA GLN A 432 -0.68 3.28 0.47
C GLN A 432 0.71 3.79 0.04
N LYS A 433 1.41 4.51 0.93
CA LYS A 433 2.73 5.09 0.66
C LYS A 433 3.89 4.25 1.20
N VAL A 434 3.63 3.03 1.66
CA VAL A 434 4.65 2.14 2.24
C VAL A 434 4.91 0.97 1.29
N PRO A 435 5.92 1.04 0.39
CA PRO A 435 6.27 -0.06 -0.52
C PRO A 435 6.74 -1.34 0.18
N TYR A 436 6.84 -2.43 -0.57
CA TYR A 436 7.44 -3.69 -0.10
C TYR A 436 8.82 -3.48 0.50
N CYS A 437 9.15 -4.28 1.51
CA CYS A 437 10.43 -4.22 2.23
C CYS A 437 10.79 -2.84 2.84
N SER A 438 9.85 -1.89 2.91
CA SER A 438 10.07 -0.62 3.63
C SER A 438 10.41 -0.88 5.09
N LEU A 439 11.43 -0.18 5.59
CA LEU A 439 11.94 -0.28 6.95
C LEU A 439 11.76 1.06 7.68
N LEU A 440 11.19 1.02 8.87
CA LEU A 440 11.16 2.14 9.82
C LEU A 440 12.15 1.86 10.95
N ASN A 441 12.91 2.88 11.37
CA ASN A 441 13.77 2.80 12.54
C ASN A 441 13.26 3.71 13.67
N LEU A 442 12.99 3.13 14.84
CA LEU A 442 12.79 3.88 16.07
C LEU A 442 14.02 3.74 16.96
N LYS A 443 14.54 4.87 17.42
CA LYS A 443 15.72 4.90 18.30
C LYS A 443 15.35 5.46 19.66
N SER A 444 15.87 4.83 20.71
CA SER A 444 15.69 5.29 22.09
C SER A 444 16.69 6.39 22.46
N TYR A 445 16.20 7.39 23.18
CA TYR A 445 16.97 8.48 23.78
C TYR A 445 16.47 8.67 25.22
N GLY A 446 17.12 8.00 26.18
CA GLY A 446 16.57 7.80 27.51
C GLY A 446 15.21 7.08 27.42
N ASP A 447 14.18 7.66 28.05
CA ASP A 447 12.82 7.09 28.06
C ASP A 447 11.98 7.45 26.82
N LYS A 448 12.54 8.25 25.90
CA LYS A 448 11.86 8.69 24.68
C LYS A 448 12.27 7.85 23.48
N TRP A 449 11.34 7.73 22.53
CA TRP A 449 11.57 7.08 21.25
C TRP A 449 11.29 8.06 20.13
N GLU A 450 12.16 8.05 19.13
CA GLU A 450 12.03 8.89 17.95
C GLU A 450 12.18 8.07 16.68
N ILE A 451 11.39 8.38 15.66
CA ILE A 451 11.62 7.87 14.30
C ILE A 451 12.87 8.55 13.76
N THR A 452 13.85 7.75 13.36
CA THR A 452 15.11 8.21 12.78
C THR A 452 15.32 7.59 11.40
N GLU A 453 16.28 8.12 10.65
CA GLU A 453 16.64 7.55 9.36
C GLU A 453 17.05 6.07 9.52
N PRO A 454 16.46 5.14 8.74
CA PRO A 454 16.86 3.74 8.79
C PRO A 454 18.33 3.56 8.41
N PRO A 455 19.07 2.65 9.06
CA PRO A 455 20.45 2.34 8.72
C PRO A 455 20.56 1.42 7.48
N CYS A 456 19.70 1.64 6.48
CA CYS A 456 19.75 0.98 5.19
C CYS A 456 19.18 1.90 4.10
N MET A 457 19.62 1.68 2.87
CA MET A 457 19.08 2.39 1.71
C MET A 457 17.68 1.85 1.34
N PRO A 458 16.79 2.70 0.79
CA PRO A 458 15.53 2.23 0.21
C PRO A 458 15.77 1.41 -1.06
N ILE A 459 14.79 0.57 -1.41
CA ILE A 459 14.79 -0.21 -2.67
C ILE A 459 13.73 0.37 -3.59
N THR A 460 14.10 0.58 -4.86
CA THR A 460 13.19 1.03 -5.91
C THR A 460 13.50 0.27 -7.19
N HIS A 461 12.47 -0.31 -7.83
CA HIS A 461 12.58 -0.90 -9.15
C HIS A 461 11.24 -0.77 -9.90
N THR A 462 11.29 -0.92 -11.22
CA THR A 462 10.10 -0.95 -12.07
C THR A 462 9.53 -2.37 -12.16
N THR A 463 8.32 -2.49 -12.69
CA THR A 463 7.73 -3.79 -13.04
C THR A 463 8.45 -4.41 -14.26
N ASN A 464 8.34 -5.72 -14.39
CA ASN A 464 8.85 -6.46 -15.54
C ASN A 464 7.73 -7.34 -16.12
N GLN A 465 7.40 -7.12 -17.40
CA GLN A 465 6.26 -7.77 -18.04
C GLN A 465 6.59 -9.21 -18.46
N ARG A 466 5.57 -10.07 -18.42
CA ARG A 466 5.67 -11.44 -18.95
C ARG A 466 5.80 -11.38 -20.47
N PHE A 467 6.87 -11.97 -21.00
CA PHE A 467 7.08 -12.11 -22.44
C PHE A 467 6.44 -13.40 -22.97
N ASP A 468 5.58 -13.28 -23.98
CA ASP A 468 5.12 -14.42 -24.79
C ASP A 468 5.92 -14.50 -26.10
N TRP A 469 6.74 -15.53 -26.24
CA TRP A 469 7.58 -15.73 -27.42
C TRP A 469 6.78 -15.94 -28.72
N LYS A 470 5.50 -16.35 -28.62
CA LYS A 470 4.65 -16.60 -29.79
C LYS A 470 4.39 -15.35 -30.62
N ILE A 471 4.52 -14.16 -30.03
CA ILE A 471 4.33 -12.88 -30.75
C ILE A 471 5.34 -12.68 -31.88
N ILE A 472 6.44 -13.44 -31.91
CA ILE A 472 7.47 -13.37 -32.97
C ILE A 472 7.05 -14.19 -34.21
N ASN A 473 6.13 -15.15 -34.05
CA ASN A 473 5.65 -16.00 -35.15
C ASN A 473 4.39 -15.44 -35.83
N HIS A 474 3.93 -14.28 -35.40
CA HIS A 474 2.86 -13.49 -36.00
C HIS A 474 3.44 -12.17 -36.52
#